data_AF-A0AAU1CJB2-F1
#
_entry.id   AF-A0AAU1CJB2-F1
#
_cell.length_a   1.000
_cell.length_b   1.000
_cell.length_c   1.000
_cell.angle_alpha   90.00
_cell.angle_beta   90.00
_cell.angle_gamma   90.00
#
_symmetry.space_group_name_H-M   'P 1'
#
loop_
_entity.id
_entity.type
_entity.pdbx_description
1 polymer ?
#
loop_
_entity_poly.entity_id
_entity_poly.type
_entity_poly.pdbx_seq_one_letter_code
_entity_poly.pdbx_strand_id
1 'polypeptide(L)'
;MKAHIALLALTALAGAHLVQRERHHRQRLDLVAANRQERWLTMIMSRPEIAEEWKPEDMSAQEYSALMSANLALGTLSLRHRLGVDSTEQMRFHTSYLMSIGCVRRYWAHFGSLREAGAVHGERQLGTVNDALANAYRTARRERENADAAAI
;
A
#
# COMPACT_ATOMS: atom_id res chain seq x y z
N MET A 1 8.57 -32.45 -38.88
CA MET A 1 9.43 -31.80 -37.85
C MET A 1 9.35 -30.27 -37.89
N LYS A 2 9.70 -29.59 -39.00
CA LYS A 2 9.71 -28.12 -39.08
C LYS A 2 8.35 -27.43 -38.83
N ALA A 3 7.26 -28.00 -39.35
CA ALA A 3 5.90 -27.46 -39.15
C ALA A 3 5.43 -27.52 -37.68
N HIS A 4 5.79 -28.59 -36.95
CA HIS A 4 5.46 -28.70 -35.52
C HIS A 4 6.26 -27.71 -34.67
N ILE A 5 7.52 -27.46 -35.00
CA ILE A 5 8.35 -26.44 -34.32
C ILE A 5 7.78 -25.05 -34.57
N ALA A 6 7.37 -24.74 -35.80
CA ALA A 6 6.74 -23.45 -36.13
C ALA A 6 5.40 -23.26 -35.39
N LEU A 7 4.57 -24.30 -35.33
CA LEU A 7 3.30 -24.25 -34.60
C LEU A 7 3.53 -24.03 -33.10
N LEU A 8 4.47 -24.76 -32.48
CA LEU A 8 4.82 -24.58 -31.07
C LEU A 8 5.35 -23.17 -30.77
N ALA A 9 6.20 -22.63 -31.65
CA ALA A 9 6.71 -21.27 -31.51
C ALA A 9 5.59 -20.22 -31.57
N LEU A 10 4.64 -20.38 -32.50
CA LEU A 10 3.47 -19.47 -32.61
C LEU A 10 2.57 -19.56 -31.38
N THR A 11 2.30 -20.77 -30.88
CA THR A 11 1.50 -20.95 -29.65
C THR A 11 2.20 -20.32 -28.44
N ALA A 12 3.52 -20.50 -28.30
CA ALA A 12 4.30 -19.89 -27.22
C ALA A 12 4.26 -18.35 -27.29
N LEU A 13 4.44 -17.77 -28.48
CA LEU A 13 4.36 -16.32 -28.68
C LEU A 13 2.95 -15.77 -28.37
N ALA A 14 1.90 -16.45 -28.83
CA ALA A 14 0.52 -16.06 -28.53
C ALA A 14 0.24 -16.11 -27.02
N GLY A 15 0.71 -17.15 -26.33
CA GLY A 15 0.62 -17.27 -24.88
C GLY A 15 1.36 -16.14 -24.15
N ALA A 16 2.61 -15.87 -24.53
CA ALA A 16 3.40 -14.78 -23.95
C ALA A 16 2.74 -13.42 -24.14
N HIS A 17 2.21 -13.14 -25.33
CA HIS A 17 1.51 -11.90 -25.64
C HIS A 17 0.22 -11.74 -24.80
N LEU A 18 -0.55 -12.82 -24.61
CA LEU A 18 -1.74 -12.79 -23.76
C LEU A 18 -1.40 -12.48 -22.30
N VAL A 19 -0.38 -13.13 -21.75
CA VAL A 19 0.11 -12.87 -20.38
C VAL A 19 0.60 -11.44 -20.24
N GLN A 20 1.34 -10.93 -21.22
CA GLN A 20 1.81 -9.56 -21.22
C GLN A 20 0.64 -8.57 -21.27
N ARG A 21 -0.35 -8.79 -22.13
CA ARG A 21 -1.53 -7.91 -22.25
C ARG A 21 -2.34 -7.88 -20.96
N GLU A 22 -2.56 -9.04 -20.34
CA GLU A 22 -3.25 -9.14 -19.06
C GLU A 22 -2.51 -8.39 -17.96
N ARG A 23 -1.17 -8.54 -17.89
CA ARG A 23 -0.33 -7.79 -16.95
C ARG A 23 -0.47 -6.28 -17.14
N HIS A 24 -0.39 -5.79 -18.38
CA HIS A 24 -0.55 -4.37 -18.68
C HIS A 24 -1.97 -3.88 -18.34
N HIS A 25 -3.00 -4.70 -18.56
CA HIS A 25 -4.37 -4.34 -18.20
C HIS A 25 -4.51 -4.15 -16.69
N ARG A 26 -4.00 -5.09 -15.88
CA ARG A 26 -4.00 -4.96 -14.41
C ARG A 26 -3.23 -3.74 -13.92
N GLN A 27 -2.03 -3.51 -14.47
CA GLN A 27 -1.24 -2.31 -14.14
C GLN A 27 -1.98 -1.01 -14.45
N ARG A 28 -2.76 -0.97 -15.54
CA ARG A 28 -3.61 0.19 -15.84
C ARG A 28 -4.76 0.35 -14.85
N LEU A 29 -5.41 -0.74 -14.45
CA LEU A 29 -6.46 -0.70 -13.41
C LEU A 29 -5.89 -0.20 -12.08
N ASP A 30 -4.71 -0.69 -11.71
CA ASP A 30 -3.99 -0.27 -10.51
C ASP A 30 -3.71 1.24 -10.50
N LEU A 31 -3.18 1.77 -11.62
CA LEU A 31 -2.91 3.20 -11.78
C LEU A 31 -4.19 4.04 -11.72
N VAL A 32 -5.27 3.58 -12.36
CA VAL A 32 -6.56 4.31 -12.33
C VAL A 32 -7.16 4.32 -10.93
N ALA A 33 -7.11 3.20 -10.22
CA ALA A 33 -7.57 3.10 -8.84
C ALA A 33 -6.73 3.98 -7.91
N ALA A 34 -5.41 3.95 -8.03
CA ALA A 34 -4.50 4.77 -7.25
C ALA A 34 -4.72 6.27 -7.50
N ASN A 35 -4.85 6.70 -8.77
CA ASN A 35 -5.15 8.09 -9.10
C ASN A 35 -6.48 8.56 -8.49
N ARG A 36 -7.51 7.70 -8.46
CA ARG A 36 -8.78 8.02 -7.81
C ARG A 36 -8.60 8.16 -6.30
N GLN A 37 -7.86 7.24 -5.67
CA GLN A 37 -7.56 7.31 -4.24
C GLN A 37 -6.76 8.58 -3.89
N GLU A 38 -5.72 8.90 -4.65
CA GLU A 38 -4.92 10.11 -4.44
C GLU A 38 -5.76 11.38 -4.55
N ARG A 39 -6.63 11.47 -5.56
CA ARG A 39 -7.57 12.60 -5.69
C ARG A 39 -8.51 12.71 -4.50
N TRP A 40 -9.02 11.59 -4.02
CA TRP A 40 -9.91 11.55 -2.86
C TRP A 40 -9.19 12.00 -1.58
N LEU A 41 -7.99 11.47 -1.32
CA LEU A 41 -7.20 11.83 -0.14
C LEU A 41 -6.75 13.29 -0.20
N THR A 42 -6.33 13.77 -1.37
CA THR A 42 -6.00 15.18 -1.58
C THR A 42 -7.21 16.07 -1.28
N MET A 43 -8.40 15.66 -1.70
CA MET A 43 -9.64 16.39 -1.43
C MET A 43 -9.94 16.48 0.07
N ILE A 44 -9.87 15.36 0.80
CA ILE A 44 -10.03 15.36 2.27
C ILE A 44 -8.98 16.28 2.93
N MET A 45 -7.73 16.20 2.47
CA MET A 45 -6.63 16.96 3.04
C MET A 45 -6.74 18.48 2.80
N SER A 46 -7.32 18.90 1.68
CA SER A 46 -7.41 20.31 1.28
C SER A 46 -8.76 20.97 1.61
N ARG A 47 -9.77 20.21 2.04
CA ARG A 47 -11.15 20.68 2.25
C ARG A 47 -11.66 20.29 3.63
N PRO A 48 -11.58 21.20 4.63
CA PRO A 48 -11.96 20.90 6.01
C PRO A 48 -13.40 20.40 6.16
N GLU A 49 -14.32 20.89 5.34
CA GLU A 49 -15.72 20.48 5.35
C GLU A 49 -15.90 18.99 4.98
N ILE A 50 -15.06 18.47 4.08
CA ILE A 50 -15.07 17.06 3.71
C ILE A 50 -14.40 16.23 4.78
N ALA A 51 -13.30 16.72 5.37
CA ALA A 51 -12.68 16.05 6.50
C ALA A 51 -13.64 15.94 7.70
N GLU A 52 -14.45 16.97 7.96
CA GLU A 52 -15.44 16.97 9.05
C GLU A 52 -16.56 15.95 8.81
N GLU A 53 -17.03 15.81 7.57
CA GLU A 53 -18.07 14.84 7.23
C GLU A 53 -17.58 13.38 7.28
N TRP A 54 -16.30 13.14 7.00
CA TRP A 54 -15.75 11.79 6.83
C TRP A 54 -14.90 11.29 8.00
N LYS A 55 -14.64 12.13 9.01
CA LYS A 55 -13.82 11.73 10.15
C LYS A 55 -14.53 10.64 10.97
N PRO A 56 -13.77 9.72 11.59
CA PRO A 56 -14.28 8.90 12.68
C PRO A 56 -14.89 9.74 13.81
N GLU A 57 -15.90 9.21 14.50
CA GLU A 57 -16.60 9.92 15.59
C GLU A 57 -15.65 10.34 16.71
N ASP A 58 -14.63 9.52 16.98
CA ASP A 58 -13.63 9.70 18.04
C ASP A 58 -12.42 10.56 17.62
N MET A 59 -12.47 11.19 16.45
CA MET A 59 -11.35 11.94 15.87
C MET A 59 -11.76 13.36 15.46
N SER A 60 -10.83 14.31 15.53
CA SER A 60 -11.04 15.65 14.96
C SER A 60 -10.79 15.64 13.44
N ALA A 61 -11.42 16.54 12.68
CA ALA A 61 -11.16 16.65 11.24
C ALA A 61 -9.70 16.98 10.93
N GLN A 62 -9.05 17.77 11.79
CA GLN A 62 -7.64 18.12 11.64
C GLN A 62 -6.75 16.89 11.79
N GLU A 63 -7.01 16.05 12.80
CA GLU A 63 -6.29 14.80 12.97
C GLU A 63 -6.57 13.83 11.82
N TYR A 64 -7.83 13.68 11.42
CA TYR A 64 -8.23 12.83 10.30
C TYR A 64 -7.51 13.22 8.99
N SER A 65 -7.53 14.52 8.66
CA SER A 65 -6.81 15.08 7.51
C SER A 65 -5.30 14.79 7.58
N ALA A 66 -4.68 14.97 8.75
CA ALA A 66 -3.28 14.65 8.94
C ALA A 66 -2.98 13.16 8.71
N LEU A 67 -3.84 12.26 9.21
CA LEU A 67 -3.69 10.81 9.03
C LEU A 67 -3.89 10.37 7.57
N MET A 68 -4.63 11.13 6.74
CA MET A 68 -4.74 10.83 5.31
C MET A 68 -3.43 11.01 4.55
N SER A 69 -2.54 11.89 5.00
CA SER A 69 -1.19 12.00 4.43
C SER A 69 -0.38 10.70 4.61
N ALA A 70 -0.52 10.05 5.77
CA ALA A 70 0.07 8.74 6.02
C ALA A 70 -0.59 7.65 5.16
N ASN A 71 -1.92 7.67 5.02
CA ASN A 71 -2.62 6.75 4.13
C ASN A 71 -2.12 6.86 2.68
N LEU A 72 -1.91 8.08 2.19
CA LEU A 72 -1.36 8.34 0.86
C LEU A 72 0.04 7.75 0.71
N ALA A 73 0.94 7.99 1.66
CA ALA A 73 2.29 7.43 1.63
C ALA A 73 2.29 5.88 1.60
N LEU A 74 1.46 5.25 2.44
CA LEU A 74 1.33 3.80 2.50
C LEU A 74 0.69 3.22 1.23
N GLY A 75 -0.32 3.91 0.67
CA GLY A 75 -0.94 3.56 -0.61
C GLY A 75 0.06 3.62 -1.76
N THR A 76 0.87 4.68 -1.82
CA THR A 76 1.93 4.84 -2.83
C THR A 76 2.98 3.73 -2.72
N LEU A 77 3.43 3.39 -1.51
CA LEU A 77 4.35 2.26 -1.31
C LEU A 77 3.74 0.95 -1.82
N SER A 78 2.48 0.69 -1.49
CA SER A 78 1.77 -0.50 -1.95
C SER A 78 1.71 -0.56 -3.49
N LEU A 79 1.39 0.56 -4.14
CA LEU A 79 1.33 0.64 -5.60
C LEU A 79 2.70 0.39 -6.24
N ARG A 80 3.75 1.04 -5.73
CA ARG A 80 5.13 0.85 -6.23
C ARG A 80 5.54 -0.62 -6.19
N HIS A 81 5.20 -1.32 -5.12
CA HIS A 81 5.48 -2.75 -5.02
C HIS A 81 4.64 -3.58 -6.02
N ARG A 82 3.33 -3.34 -6.15
CA ARG A 82 2.48 -4.08 -7.12
C ARG A 82 2.92 -3.89 -8.56
N LEU A 83 3.33 -2.66 -8.92
CA LEU A 83 3.83 -2.35 -10.25
C LEU A 83 5.23 -2.91 -10.52
N GLY A 84 5.91 -3.43 -9.50
CA GLY A 84 7.28 -3.96 -9.60
C GLY A 84 8.36 -2.88 -9.68
N VAL A 85 8.04 -1.65 -9.24
CA VAL A 85 9.02 -0.55 -9.13
C VAL A 85 9.98 -0.80 -7.97
N ASP A 86 9.44 -1.28 -6.84
CA ASP A 86 10.22 -1.63 -5.65
C ASP A 86 10.33 -3.15 -5.51
N SER A 87 11.56 -3.64 -5.28
CA SER A 87 11.80 -5.01 -4.82
C SER A 87 11.17 -5.25 -3.43
N THR A 88 11.08 -6.51 -3.00
CA THR A 88 10.58 -6.85 -1.66
C THR A 88 11.47 -6.24 -0.57
N GLU A 89 12.78 -6.22 -0.77
CA GLU A 89 13.76 -5.63 0.15
C GLU A 89 13.61 -4.10 0.22
N GLN A 90 13.46 -3.43 -0.92
CA GLN A 90 13.21 -1.99 -0.98
C GLN A 90 11.88 -1.64 -0.31
N MET A 91 10.84 -2.43 -0.54
CA MET A 91 9.55 -2.27 0.13
C MET A 91 9.69 -2.37 1.65
N ARG A 92 10.38 -3.41 2.17
CA ARG A 92 10.62 -3.58 3.61
C ARG A 92 11.42 -2.41 4.21
N PHE A 93 12.42 -1.91 3.49
CA PHE A 93 13.18 -0.74 3.89
C PHE A 93 12.27 0.49 4.00
N HIS A 94 11.48 0.79 2.96
CA HIS A 94 10.55 1.93 2.97
C HIS A 94 9.47 1.79 4.04
N THR A 95 8.94 0.60 4.27
CA THR A 95 8.01 0.32 5.36
C THR A 95 8.63 0.66 6.72
N SER A 96 9.86 0.21 6.97
CA SER A 96 10.57 0.49 8.23
C SER A 96 10.81 1.99 8.41
N TYR A 97 11.23 2.66 7.34
CA TYR A 97 11.42 4.11 7.33
C TYR A 97 10.11 4.86 7.61
N LEU A 98 9.01 4.53 6.92
CA LEU A 98 7.72 5.16 7.16
C LEU A 98 7.22 4.93 8.59
N MET A 99 7.44 3.75 9.17
CA MET A 99 7.06 3.46 10.56
C MET A 99 7.91 4.20 11.60
N SER A 100 9.06 4.77 11.23
CA SER A 100 9.80 5.70 12.09
C SER A 100 9.07 7.05 12.26
N ILE A 101 8.16 7.40 11.35
CA ILE A 101 7.41 8.65 11.35
C ILE A 101 6.18 8.55 12.27
N GLY A 102 6.03 9.50 13.19
CA GLY A 102 4.94 9.49 14.18
C GLY A 102 3.54 9.50 13.60
N CYS A 103 3.30 10.28 12.55
CA CYS A 103 2.01 10.34 11.85
C CYS A 103 1.61 8.96 11.27
N VAL A 104 2.56 8.25 10.65
CA VAL A 104 2.33 6.93 10.06
C VAL A 104 1.95 5.90 11.13
N ARG A 105 2.63 5.92 12.29
CA ARG A 105 2.28 5.03 13.40
C ARG A 105 0.90 5.32 13.98
N ARG A 106 0.51 6.59 14.12
CA ARG A 106 -0.84 6.94 14.56
C ARG A 106 -1.90 6.47 13.56
N TYR A 107 -1.64 6.68 12.28
CA TYR A 107 -2.52 6.15 11.22
C TYR A 107 -2.65 4.63 11.32
N TRP A 108 -1.53 3.92 11.46
CA TRP A 108 -1.55 2.46 11.57
C TRP A 108 -2.28 1.98 12.83
N ALA A 109 -2.10 2.66 13.97
CA ALA A 109 -2.79 2.34 15.20
C ALA A 109 -4.32 2.42 15.06
N HIS A 110 -4.80 3.39 14.29
CA HIS A 110 -6.24 3.64 14.14
C HIS A 110 -6.87 2.86 12.97
N PHE A 111 -6.20 2.82 11.80
CA PHE A 111 -6.74 2.26 10.57
C PHE A 111 -6.07 0.96 10.11
N GLY A 112 -5.03 0.48 10.80
CA GLY A 112 -4.23 -0.69 10.39
C GLY A 112 -5.06 -1.96 10.27
N SER A 113 -5.95 -2.22 11.22
CA SER A 113 -6.84 -3.38 11.20
C SER A 113 -7.80 -3.37 10.00
N LEU A 114 -8.32 -2.21 9.60
CA LEU A 114 -9.15 -2.06 8.40
C LEU A 114 -8.35 -2.37 7.13
N ARG A 115 -7.08 -1.95 7.07
CA ARG A 115 -6.20 -2.29 5.94
C ARG A 115 -5.91 -3.77 5.86
N GLU A 116 -5.63 -4.40 6.99
CA GLU A 116 -5.38 -5.84 7.08
C GLU A 116 -6.62 -6.63 6.64
N ALA A 117 -7.81 -6.27 7.14
CA ALA A 117 -9.07 -6.87 6.73
C ALA A 117 -9.34 -6.73 5.22
N GLY A 118 -9.05 -5.57 4.64
CA GLY A 118 -9.20 -5.32 3.21
C GLY A 118 -8.31 -6.20 2.31
N ALA A 119 -7.16 -6.69 2.81
CA ALA A 119 -6.24 -7.52 2.04
C ALA A 119 -6.64 -9.01 1.97
N VAL A 120 -7.52 -9.48 2.87
CA VAL A 120 -7.99 -10.88 2.91
C VAL A 120 -8.75 -11.29 1.64
N HIS A 121 -9.24 -10.32 0.86
CA HIS A 121 -10.19 -10.55 -0.24
C HIS A 121 -9.60 -10.60 -1.66
N GLY A 122 -8.28 -10.66 -1.89
CA GLY A 122 -7.87 -11.04 -3.26
C GLY A 122 -6.44 -10.87 -3.76
N GLU A 123 -5.51 -10.21 -3.06
CA GLU A 123 -4.18 -9.96 -3.66
C GLU A 123 -3.02 -10.27 -2.71
N ARG A 124 -2.23 -11.30 -3.06
CA ARG A 124 -1.01 -11.70 -2.32
C ARG A 124 -0.06 -10.52 -2.09
N GLN A 125 0.07 -9.62 -3.07
CA GLN A 125 0.96 -8.46 -2.99
C GLN A 125 0.47 -7.43 -1.96
N LEU A 126 -0.85 -7.24 -1.81
CA LEU A 126 -1.42 -6.39 -0.75
C LEU A 126 -1.16 -7.00 0.63
N GLY A 127 -1.31 -8.33 0.75
CA GLY A 127 -0.94 -9.08 1.95
C GLY A 127 0.53 -8.84 2.33
N THR A 128 1.47 -9.01 1.40
CA THR A 128 2.91 -8.81 1.64
C THR A 128 3.23 -7.41 2.20
N VAL A 129 2.64 -6.35 1.64
CA VAL A 129 2.90 -4.97 2.09
C VAL A 129 2.29 -4.73 3.47
N ASN A 130 1.05 -5.16 3.69
CA ASN A 130 0.38 -5.00 4.98
C ASN A 130 1.07 -5.81 6.09
N ASP A 131 1.53 -7.02 5.80
CA ASP A 131 2.32 -7.83 6.73
C ASP A 131 3.63 -7.14 7.10
N ALA A 132 4.31 -6.54 6.12
CA ALA A 132 5.53 -5.76 6.36
C ALA A 132 5.23 -4.55 7.26
N LEU A 133 4.12 -3.84 7.01
CA LEU A 133 3.71 -2.68 7.81
C LEU A 133 3.36 -3.07 9.24
N ALA A 134 2.60 -4.14 9.42
CA ALA A 134 2.25 -4.68 10.72
C ALA A 134 3.49 -5.08 11.53
N ASN A 135 4.44 -5.75 10.88
CA ASN A 135 5.71 -6.14 11.50
C ASN A 135 6.55 -4.91 11.89
N ALA A 136 6.72 -3.95 10.98
CA ALA A 136 7.49 -2.74 11.24
C ALA A 136 6.87 -1.89 12.36
N TYR A 137 5.53 -1.81 12.42
CA TYR A 137 4.82 -1.14 13.50
C TYR A 137 5.09 -1.80 14.86
N ARG A 138 4.97 -3.13 14.95
CA ARG A 138 5.27 -3.89 16.18
C ARG A 138 6.72 -3.72 16.63
N THR A 139 7.67 -3.65 15.70
CA THR A 139 9.07 -3.41 16.02
C THR A 139 9.29 -1.99 16.54
N ALA A 140 8.80 -0.97 15.83
CA ALA A 140 8.94 0.43 16.24
C ALA A 140 8.28 0.71 17.60
N ARG A 141 7.19 0.01 17.93
CA ARG A 141 6.55 0.09 19.24
C ARG A 141 7.44 -0.48 20.35
N ARG A 142 8.00 -1.69 20.15
CA ARG A 142 8.91 -2.32 21.12
C ARG A 142 10.17 -1.50 21.37
N GLU A 143 10.76 -0.95 20.31
CA GLU A 143 11.94 -0.09 20.42
C GLU A 143 11.68 1.16 21.29
N ARG A 144 10.48 1.76 21.16
CA ARG A 144 10.06 2.88 22.00
C ARG A 144 9.83 2.46 23.45
N GLU A 145 9.10 1.38 23.67
CA GLU A 145 8.86 0.84 25.02
C GLU A 145 10.19 0.55 25.75
N ASN A 146 11.18 -0.01 25.04
CA ASN A 146 12.51 -0.25 25.58
C ASN A 146 13.30 1.04 25.85
N ALA A 147 13.20 2.04 24.97
CA ALA A 147 13.87 3.33 25.16
C ALA A 147 13.29 4.10 26.35
N ASP A 148 11.97 4.08 26.52
CA ASP A 148 11.29 4.72 27.64
C ASP A 148 11.65 4.02 28.97
N ALA A 149 11.73 2.68 28.97
CA ALA A 149 12.17 1.91 30.14
C ALA A 149 13.64 2.15 30.53
N ALA A 150 14.51 2.44 29.56
CA ALA A 150 15.91 2.76 29.81
C ALA A 150 16.13 4.21 30.29
N ALA A 151 15.11 5.06 30.21
CA ALA A 151 15.15 6.47 30.62
C ALA A 151 14.64 6.71 32.06
N ILE A 152 14.16 5.66 32.75
CA ILE A 152 13.69 5.65 34.14
C ILE A 152 14.78 5.08 35.04
#